data_AF-R5MUP8-F1
#
_entry.id   AF-R5MUP8-F1
#
_cell.length_a   1.000
_cell.length_b   1.000
_cell.length_c   1.000
_cell.angle_alpha   90.00
_cell.angle_beta   90.00
_cell.angle_gamma   90.00
#
_symmetry.space_group_name_H-M   'P 1'
#
loop_
_entity.id
_entity.type
_entity.pdbx_description
1 polymer ?
#
loop_
_entity_poly.entity_id
_entity_poly.type
_entity_poly.pdbx_seq_one_letter_code
_entity_poly.pdbx_strand_id
1 'polypeptide(L)'
;MDKNNKLLSFLMLKEENYQELNDVVKKYDLVNKKFLKVSTFKVSYTGNGIGNKYLSIIDVTAKKVGACLIYITVYPKLEVFIEFLKRHGYIVAGNYNRELVLVKKVKD
;
A
#
# COMPACT_ATOMS: atom_id res chain seq x y z
N MET A 1 -8.41 3.55 -18.90
CA MET A 1 -8.11 4.81 -19.61
C MET A 1 -9.42 5.54 -19.84
N ASP A 2 -9.42 6.86 -20.05
CA ASP A 2 -10.64 7.58 -20.49
C ASP A 2 -10.84 7.45 -22.01
N LYS A 3 -11.89 8.09 -22.53
CA LYS A 3 -12.20 8.15 -23.97
C LYS A 3 -11.11 8.81 -24.84
N ASN A 4 -10.16 9.50 -24.22
CA ASN A 4 -9.03 10.16 -24.86
C ASN A 4 -7.71 9.40 -24.62
N ASN A 5 -7.78 8.13 -24.22
CA ASN A 5 -6.62 7.29 -23.85
C ASN A 5 -5.77 7.82 -22.68
N LYS A 6 -6.30 8.72 -21.85
CA LYS A 6 -5.60 9.18 -20.65
C LYS A 6 -5.60 8.10 -19.58
N LEU A 7 -4.43 7.85 -18.98
CA LEU A 7 -4.31 6.97 -17.82
C LEU A 7 -4.94 7.63 -16.59
N LEU A 8 -6.13 7.18 -16.21
CA LEU A 8 -6.89 7.71 -15.08
C LEU A 8 -6.41 7.17 -13.74
N SER A 9 -5.96 5.92 -13.69
CA SER A 9 -5.54 5.26 -12.46
C SER A 9 -4.47 4.21 -12.73
N PHE A 10 -3.57 4.02 -11.78
CA PHE A 10 -2.47 3.07 -11.86
C PHE A 10 -2.15 2.52 -10.46
N LEU A 11 -2.04 1.19 -10.37
CA LEU A 11 -1.65 0.46 -9.17
C LEU A 11 -0.42 -0.38 -9.51
N MET A 12 0.64 -0.23 -8.71
CA MET A 12 1.85 -1.06 -8.83
C MET A 12 2.14 -1.72 -7.49
N LEU A 13 2.27 -3.04 -7.51
CA LEU A 13 2.54 -3.86 -6.35
C LEU A 13 3.87 -4.57 -6.55
N LYS A 14 4.62 -4.74 -5.45
CA LYS A 14 5.90 -5.46 -5.47
C LYS A 14 5.93 -6.42 -4.29
N GLU A 15 6.22 -7.69 -4.58
CA GLU A 15 6.60 -8.66 -3.57
C GLU A 15 8.02 -8.36 -3.13
N GLU A 16 8.24 -8.28 -1.81
CA GLU A 16 9.55 -8.01 -1.24
C GLU A 16 9.86 -9.02 -0.13
N ASN A 17 11.14 -9.34 0.00
CA ASN A 17 11.68 -10.08 1.14
C ASN A 17 12.21 -9.11 2.22
N TYR A 18 12.64 -9.67 3.35
CA TYR A 18 13.13 -8.89 4.50
C TYR A 18 14.32 -7.98 4.15
N GLN A 19 15.22 -8.43 3.27
CA GLN A 19 16.44 -7.69 2.89
C GLN A 19 16.12 -6.41 2.10
N GLU A 20 14.99 -6.37 1.41
CA GLU A 20 14.54 -5.22 0.62
C GLU A 20 13.77 -4.16 1.45
N LEU A 21 13.40 -4.48 2.68
CA LEU A 21 12.61 -3.58 3.52
C LEU A 21 13.40 -2.40 4.06
N ASN A 22 12.71 -1.28 4.24
CA ASN A 22 13.22 -0.18 5.04
C ASN A 22 13.18 -0.52 6.55
N ASP A 23 13.98 0.21 7.33
CA ASP A 23 14.14 -0.05 8.76
C ASP A 23 12.88 0.18 9.59
N VAL A 24 11.90 0.94 9.08
CA VAL A 24 10.61 1.12 9.77
C VAL A 24 9.79 -0.16 9.72
N VAL A 25 9.77 -0.84 8.57
CA VAL A 25 9.02 -2.10 8.39
C VAL A 25 9.76 -3.29 9.03
N LYS A 26 11.10 -3.27 9.07
CA LYS A 26 11.89 -4.33 9.74
C LYS A 26 11.55 -4.51 11.22
N LYS A 27 11.07 -3.46 11.91
CA LYS A 27 10.65 -3.51 13.33
C LYS A 27 9.56 -4.52 13.64
N TYR A 28 8.83 -5.01 12.63
CA TYR A 28 7.81 -6.03 12.83
C TYR A 28 8.41 -7.43 13.07
N ASP A 29 9.75 -7.59 12.97
CA ASP A 29 10.51 -8.82 13.28
C ASP A 29 9.97 -10.07 12.56
N LEU A 30 9.68 -9.90 11.28
CA LEU A 30 9.10 -10.92 10.41
C LEU A 30 10.18 -11.51 9.49
N VAL A 31 11.28 -11.96 10.08
CA VAL A 31 12.40 -12.60 9.37
C VAL A 31 11.88 -13.84 8.63
N ASN A 32 12.31 -14.03 7.38
CA ASN A 32 11.86 -15.09 6.46
C ASN A 32 10.38 -15.02 6.03
N LYS A 33 9.70 -13.90 6.23
CA LYS A 33 8.35 -13.67 5.68
C LYS A 33 8.39 -12.87 4.38
N LYS A 34 7.28 -12.94 3.64
CA LYS A 34 7.02 -12.13 2.45
C LYS A 34 6.22 -10.88 2.80
N PHE A 35 6.45 -9.81 2.05
CA PHE A 35 5.80 -8.52 2.22
C PHE A 35 5.23 -8.06 0.88
N LEU A 36 4.12 -7.32 0.93
CA LEU A 36 3.58 -6.68 -0.26
C LEU A 36 3.74 -5.16 -0.13
N LYS A 37 4.60 -4.58 -0.97
CA LYS A 37 4.72 -3.13 -1.11
C LYS A 37 3.72 -2.62 -2.12
N VAL A 38 2.97 -1.58 -1.74
CA VAL A 38 2.23 -0.74 -2.69
C VAL A 38 3.17 0.34 -3.18
N SER A 39 3.83 0.09 -4.31
CA SER A 39 4.83 0.99 -4.89
C SER A 39 4.19 2.24 -5.51
N THR A 40 3.01 2.08 -6.12
CA THR A 40 2.26 3.20 -6.68
C THR A 40 0.78 2.99 -6.44
N PHE A 41 0.11 4.01 -5.89
CA PHE A 41 -1.34 4.10 -5.79
C PHE A 41 -1.78 5.45 -6.37
N LYS A 42 -2.20 5.45 -7.64
CA LYS A 42 -2.64 6.66 -8.33
C LYS A 42 -4.07 6.47 -8.80
N VAL A 43 -4.96 7.37 -8.37
CA VAL A 43 -6.34 7.44 -8.84
C VAL A 43 -6.65 8.91 -9.08
N SER A 44 -6.94 9.27 -10.33
CA SER A 44 -7.49 10.59 -10.64
C SER A 44 -8.94 10.59 -10.18
N TYR A 45 -9.37 11.62 -9.44
CA TYR A 45 -10.69 11.73 -8.80
C TYR A 45 -11.82 11.16 -9.66
N THR A 46 -12.33 9.99 -9.28
CA THR A 46 -13.45 9.33 -9.94
C THR A 46 -14.43 8.84 -8.87
N GLY A 47 -15.69 9.24 -8.93
CA GLY A 47 -16.77 8.77 -8.04
C GLY A 47 -17.12 7.27 -8.17
N ASN A 48 -16.32 6.50 -8.92
CA ASN A 48 -16.59 5.12 -9.31
C ASN A 48 -15.96 4.08 -8.36
N GLY A 49 -15.48 4.49 -7.18
CA GLY A 49 -14.94 3.55 -6.18
C GLY A 49 -13.63 2.85 -6.57
N ILE A 50 -12.87 3.37 -7.53
CA ILE A 50 -11.60 2.76 -8.01
C ILE A 50 -10.62 2.54 -6.85
N GLY A 51 -10.51 3.50 -5.93
CA GLY A 51 -9.65 3.37 -4.75
C GLY A 51 -10.02 2.15 -3.89
N ASN A 52 -11.31 1.92 -3.65
CA ASN A 52 -11.78 0.74 -2.91
C ASN A 52 -11.44 -0.56 -3.65
N LYS A 53 -11.62 -0.57 -4.98
CA LYS A 53 -11.25 -1.73 -5.81
C LYS A 53 -9.76 -2.02 -5.77
N TYR A 54 -8.90 -1.00 -5.74
CA TYR A 54 -7.46 -1.17 -5.54
C TYR A 54 -7.14 -1.78 -4.19
N LEU A 55 -7.80 -1.37 -3.12
CA LEU A 55 -7.61 -1.99 -1.80
C LEU A 55 -8.02 -3.47 -1.81
N SER A 56 -9.12 -3.84 -2.46
CA SER A 56 -9.49 -5.25 -2.64
C SER A 56 -8.45 -6.04 -3.43
N ILE A 57 -7.90 -5.47 -4.51
CA ILE A 57 -6.82 -6.10 -5.28
C ILE A 57 -5.58 -6.28 -4.42
N ILE A 58 -5.18 -5.27 -3.67
CA ILE A 58 -4.03 -5.33 -2.74
C ILE A 58 -4.22 -6.46 -1.73
N ASP A 59 -5.39 -6.56 -1.09
CA ASP A 59 -5.68 -7.59 -0.09
C ASP A 59 -5.65 -9.00 -0.70
N VAL A 60 -6.27 -9.20 -1.87
CA VAL A 60 -6.26 -10.49 -2.60
C VAL A 60 -4.84 -10.86 -3.04
N THR A 61 -4.07 -9.91 -3.57
CA THR A 61 -2.69 -10.16 -3.99
C THR A 61 -1.83 -10.52 -2.78
N ALA A 62 -1.96 -9.82 -1.65
CA ALA A 62 -1.20 -10.10 -0.44
C ALA A 62 -1.43 -11.52 0.05
N LYS A 63 -2.69 -11.97 0.08
CA LYS A 63 -3.05 -13.36 0.42
C LYS A 63 -2.45 -14.35 -0.60
N LYS A 64 -2.57 -14.07 -1.90
CA LYS A 64 -2.08 -14.96 -2.97
C LYS A 64 -0.56 -15.18 -2.91
N VAL A 65 0.21 -14.14 -2.58
CA VAL A 65 1.68 -14.25 -2.48
C VAL A 65 2.16 -14.74 -1.11
N GLY A 66 1.25 -14.95 -0.15
CA GLY A 66 1.59 -15.34 1.23
C GLY A 66 2.30 -14.21 2.00
N ALA A 67 1.99 -12.95 1.68
CA ALA A 67 2.54 -11.83 2.42
C ALA A 67 1.91 -11.75 3.83
N CYS A 68 2.74 -11.49 4.83
CA CYS A 68 2.28 -11.29 6.22
C CYS A 68 1.87 -9.84 6.50
N LEU A 69 2.38 -8.90 5.72
CA LEU A 69 2.22 -7.47 5.92
C LEU A 69 2.17 -6.75 4.57
N ILE A 70 1.26 -5.80 4.45
CA ILE A 70 1.19 -4.85 3.35
C ILE A 70 1.76 -3.52 3.86
N TYR A 71 2.55 -2.83 3.05
CA TYR A 71 3.00 -1.49 3.40
C TYR A 71 3.04 -0.52 2.21
N ILE A 72 2.94 0.77 2.53
CA ILE A 72 2.99 1.89 1.57
C ILE A 72 3.72 3.07 2.20
N THR A 73 4.45 3.83 1.39
CA THR A 73 5.00 5.14 1.79
C THR A 73 4.20 6.27 1.16
N VAL A 74 3.89 7.30 1.94
CA VAL A 74 3.02 8.41 1.52
C VAL A 74 3.56 9.73 2.06
N TYR A 75 3.66 10.75 1.21
CA TYR A 75 3.98 12.10 1.68
C TYR A 75 2.92 12.63 2.65
N PRO A 76 3.30 13.21 3.81
CA PRO A 76 2.36 13.70 4.82
C PRO A 76 1.27 14.64 4.31
N LYS A 77 1.58 15.46 3.29
CA LYS A 77 0.62 16.40 2.66
C LYS A 77 -0.58 15.73 1.99
N LEU A 78 -0.57 14.41 1.77
CA LEU A 78 -1.66 13.66 1.16
C LEU A 78 -2.67 13.18 2.22
N GLU A 79 -3.15 14.09 3.07
CA GLU A 79 -3.96 13.80 4.25
C GLU A 79 -5.22 12.99 3.94
N VAL A 80 -5.95 13.37 2.89
CA VAL A 80 -7.17 12.64 2.47
C VAL A 80 -6.87 11.18 2.11
N PHE A 81 -5.72 10.94 1.47
CA PHE A 81 -5.30 9.58 1.09
C PHE A 81 -4.84 8.78 2.32
N ILE A 82 -4.13 9.43 3.24
CA ILE A 82 -3.73 8.82 4.52
C ILE A 82 -4.97 8.41 5.32
N GLU A 83 -5.95 9.28 5.46
CA GLU A 83 -7.21 8.96 6.15
C GLU A 83 -8.02 7.87 5.42
N PHE A 84 -8.00 7.87 4.10
CA PHE A 84 -8.58 6.79 3.31
C PHE A 84 -7.95 5.43 3.62
N LEU A 85 -6.62 5.35 3.70
CA LEU A 85 -5.91 4.12 4.07
C LEU A 85 -6.22 3.71 5.51
N LYS A 86 -6.21 4.65 6.47
CA LYS A 86 -6.52 4.37 7.88
C LYS A 86 -7.89 3.74 8.07
N ARG A 87 -8.92 4.25 7.40
CA ARG A 87 -10.27 3.65 7.41
C ARG A 87 -10.31 2.21 6.92
N HIS A 88 -9.31 1.78 6.16
CA HIS A 88 -9.17 0.42 5.64
C HIS A 88 -8.14 -0.43 6.40
N GLY A 89 -7.82 -0.04 7.65
CA GLY A 89 -7.03 -0.83 8.58
C GLY A 89 -5.52 -0.64 8.46
N TYR A 90 -5.07 0.38 7.72
CA TYR A 90 -3.66 0.79 7.75
C TYR A 90 -3.36 1.62 8.99
N ILE A 91 -2.18 1.44 9.57
CA ILE A 91 -1.69 2.23 10.70
C ILE A 91 -0.37 2.90 10.33
N VAL A 92 -0.09 4.05 10.92
CA VAL A 92 1.21 4.72 10.76
C VAL A 92 2.24 3.96 11.58
N ALA A 93 3.26 3.40 10.92
CA ALA A 93 4.37 2.67 11.55
C ALA A 93 5.58 3.55 11.86
N GLY A 94 5.72 4.69 11.17
CA GLY A 94 6.81 5.63 11.35
C GLY A 94 7.04 6.49 10.12
N ASN A 95 8.22 7.10 10.05
CA ASN A 95 8.67 7.90 8.90
C ASN A 95 9.89 7.25 8.27
N TYR A 96 9.92 7.23 6.94
CA TYR A 96 11.10 6.90 6.16
C TYR A 96 11.40 8.06 5.23
N ASN A 97 12.55 8.72 5.45
CA ASN A 97 12.85 10.02 4.84
C ASN A 97 11.76 11.07 5.12
N ARG A 98 11.11 11.58 4.08
CA ARG A 98 10.03 12.60 4.17
C ARG A 98 8.63 11.99 4.02
N GLU A 99 8.52 10.67 4.06
CA GLU A 99 7.26 9.95 3.86
C GLU A 99 6.84 9.21 5.13
N LEU A 100 5.54 9.16 5.37
CA LEU A 100 4.94 8.26 6.35
C LEU A 100 4.96 6.84 5.80
N VAL A 101 5.34 5.88 6.63
CA VAL A 101 5.19 4.46 6.35
C VAL A 101 3.88 4.00 6.99
N LEU A 102 2.94 3.53 6.18
CA LEU A 102 1.71 2.94 6.66
C LEU A 102 1.75 1.44 6.41
N VAL A 103 1.30 0.65 7.38
CA VAL A 103 1.27 -0.82 7.29
C VAL A 103 -0.10 -1.37 7.62
N LYS A 104 -0.42 -2.55 7.06
CA LYS A 104 -1.61 -3.33 7.38
C LYS A 104 -1.22 -4.79 7.50
N LYS A 105 -1.56 -5.43 8.62
CA LYS A 105 -1.40 -6.89 8.78
C LYS A 105 -2.36 -7.61 7.85
N VAL A 106 -1.87 -8.61 7.14
CA VAL A 106 -2.72 -9.50 6.35
C VAL A 106 -3.40 -10.43 7.33
N LYS A 107 -4.73 -10.41 7.36
CA LYS A 107 -5.51 -11.37 8.16
C LYS A 107 -5.59 -12.67 7.39
N ASP A 108 -5.38 -13.78 8.07
CA ASP A 108 -5.63 -15.13 7.56
C ASP A 108 -7.06 -15.22 6.98
#